data_AF-A0A925FB42-F1
#
_entry.id   AF-A0A925FB42-F1
#
_cell.length_a   1.000
_cell.length_b   1.000
_cell.length_c   1.000
_cell.angle_alpha   90.00
_cell.angle_beta   90.00
_cell.angle_gamma   90.00
#
_symmetry.space_group_name_H-M   'P 1'
#
loop_
_entity.id
_entity.type
_entity.pdbx_description
1 polymer ?
#
loop_
_entity_poly.entity_id
_entity_poly.type
_entity_poly.pdbx_seq_one_letter_code
_entity_poly.pdbx_strand_id
1 'polypeptide(L)'
;MRRPLYVLVMSCCFSAGTMVTASCGGCDEDNIQVSISPPLDAIRVGQSTFPPRVGLVGCGGTQPLGDTYTWRSSDATIIRVDANTGVATGLRAGVAEALLKGKRYGELGSITITVQGS
;
A
#
# COMPACT_ATOMS: atom_id res chain seq x y z
N MET A 1 -18.56 -23.39 -2.61
CA MET A 1 -17.71 -22.48 -1.81
C MET A 1 -17.69 -21.12 -2.51
N ARG A 2 -17.92 -20.05 -1.74
CA ARG A 2 -18.41 -18.74 -2.21
C ARG A 2 -17.42 -18.04 -3.15
N ARG A 3 -17.81 -17.85 -4.41
CA ARG A 3 -17.19 -16.92 -5.35
C ARG A 3 -17.66 -15.50 -4.99
N PRO A 4 -16.80 -14.51 -4.76
CA PRO A 4 -17.26 -13.13 -4.61
C PRO A 4 -17.78 -12.65 -5.97
N LEU A 5 -19.06 -12.26 -6.00
CA LEU A 5 -19.69 -11.58 -7.13
C LEU A 5 -18.95 -10.26 -7.37
N TYR A 6 -18.31 -10.13 -8.52
CA TYR A 6 -17.85 -8.86 -9.04
C TYR A 6 -19.08 -8.12 -9.55
N VAL A 7 -19.64 -7.23 -8.74
CA VAL A 7 -20.74 -6.34 -9.17
C VAL A 7 -20.12 -5.33 -10.14
N LEU A 8 -20.23 -5.64 -11.43
CA LEU A 8 -19.86 -4.75 -12.52
C LEU A 8 -20.91 -3.63 -12.54
N VAL A 9 -20.68 -2.55 -11.79
CA VAL A 9 -21.43 -1.30 -11.94
C VAL A 9 -20.98 -0.66 -13.26
N MET A 10 -21.54 -1.17 -14.35
CA MET A 10 -21.43 -0.57 -15.69
C MET A 10 -22.65 0.32 -15.86
N SER A 11 -22.60 1.51 -15.25
CA SER A 11 -23.59 2.56 -15.50
C SER A 11 -22.91 3.65 -16.29
N CYS A 12 -22.97 3.53 -17.62
CA CYS A 12 -22.59 4.59 -18.55
C CYS A 12 -23.89 5.14 -19.15
N CYS A 13 -24.24 6.36 -18.76
CA CYS A 13 -25.37 7.09 -19.34
C CYS A 13 -24.93 7.64 -20.71
N PHE A 14 -25.41 7.06 -21.80
CA PHE A 14 -25.23 7.61 -23.14
C PHE A 14 -26.37 8.62 -23.42
N SER A 15 -26.04 9.91 -23.48
CA SER A 15 -26.88 10.91 -24.14
C SER A 15 -26.16 11.42 -25.39
N ALA A 16 -26.81 11.23 -26.53
CA ALA A 16 -26.41 11.81 -27.80
C ALA A 16 -26.72 13.31 -27.78
N GLY A 17 -25.72 14.15 -28.11
CA GLY A 17 -25.92 15.58 -28.39
C GLY A 17 -24.94 16.49 -27.67
N THR A 18 -23.89 16.89 -28.38
CA THR A 18 -23.09 18.13 -28.25
C THR A 18 -22.70 18.65 -26.85
N MET A 19 -21.38 18.72 -26.63
CA MET A 19 -20.63 19.49 -25.61
C MET A 19 -21.03 19.26 -24.15
N VAL A 20 -20.36 18.31 -23.51
CA VAL A 20 -19.26 18.51 -22.55
C VAL A 20 -18.50 17.19 -22.62
N THR A 21 -17.17 17.18 -22.50
CA THR A 21 -16.46 15.95 -22.16
C THR A 21 -17.02 15.46 -20.83
N ALA A 22 -18.05 14.62 -20.87
CA ALA A 22 -18.45 13.81 -19.75
C ALA A 22 -17.27 12.87 -19.52
N SER A 23 -16.31 13.30 -18.70
CA SER A 23 -15.44 12.39 -18.00
C SER A 23 -16.38 11.46 -17.25
N CYS A 24 -16.56 10.24 -17.76
CA CYS A 24 -17.21 9.20 -17.00
C CYS A 24 -16.40 9.03 -15.71
N GLY A 25 -16.91 9.63 -14.62
CA GLY A 25 -16.43 9.57 -13.24
C GLY A 25 -14.99 9.09 -13.07
N GLY A 26 -14.02 9.89 -13.55
CA GLY A 26 -12.65 9.75 -13.11
C GLY A 26 -12.64 10.18 -11.65
N CYS A 27 -12.73 9.21 -10.76
CA CYS A 27 -12.73 9.50 -9.35
C CYS A 27 -11.30 9.97 -9.02
N ASP A 28 -11.16 11.14 -8.38
CA ASP A 28 -9.86 11.82 -8.27
C ASP A 28 -8.80 10.89 -7.67
N GLU A 29 -7.88 10.46 -8.54
CA GLU A 29 -6.71 9.65 -8.18
C GLU A 29 -5.68 10.46 -7.39
N ASP A 30 -5.91 11.77 -7.23
CA ASP A 30 -5.10 12.66 -6.39
C ASP A 30 -5.40 12.47 -4.89
N ASN A 31 -6.59 11.96 -4.53
CA ASN A 31 -6.95 11.67 -3.14
C ASN A 31 -6.84 10.17 -2.85
N ILE A 32 -5.60 9.71 -2.69
CA ILE A 32 -5.27 8.35 -2.28
C ILE A 32 -5.10 8.24 -0.77
N GLN A 33 -5.59 7.14 -0.22
CA GLN A 33 -5.43 6.74 1.18
C GLN A 33 -4.76 5.38 1.22
N VAL A 34 -3.72 5.27 2.04
CA VAL A 34 -2.94 4.06 2.22
C VAL A 34 -3.15 3.55 3.64
N SER A 35 -3.49 2.28 3.76
CA SER A 35 -3.63 1.59 5.03
C SER A 35 -2.74 0.36 5.03
N ILE A 36 -2.00 0.15 6.11
CA ILE A 36 -1.09 -0.98 6.21
C ILE A 36 -1.41 -1.74 7.49
N SER A 37 -1.66 -3.05 7.36
CA SER A 37 -2.12 -3.90 8.46
C SER A 37 -1.47 -5.29 8.41
N PRO A 38 -1.10 -5.91 9.54
CA PRO A 38 -1.09 -5.32 10.87
C PRO A 38 -0.06 -4.18 10.95
N PRO A 39 -0.17 -3.26 11.93
CA PRO A 39 0.91 -2.31 12.18
C PRO A 39 2.21 -3.08 12.38
N LEU A 40 3.29 -2.65 11.71
CA LEU A 40 4.59 -3.28 11.93
C LEU A 40 5.04 -2.96 13.35
N ASP A 41 5.29 -4.01 14.12
CA ASP A 41 5.61 -3.93 15.54
C ASP A 41 7.12 -3.85 15.79
N ALA A 42 7.51 -3.66 17.06
CA ALA A 42 8.89 -3.83 17.47
C ALA A 42 9.32 -5.31 17.35
N ILE A 43 10.48 -5.55 16.72
CA ILE A 43 11.06 -6.89 16.56
C ILE A 43 12.37 -7.00 17.32
N ARG A 44 12.82 -8.21 17.61
CA ARG A 44 14.17 -8.44 18.15
C ARG A 44 15.17 -8.65 17.02
N VAL A 45 16.45 -8.46 17.31
CA VAL A 45 17.52 -8.87 16.40
C VAL A 45 17.37 -10.35 16.04
N GLY A 46 17.39 -10.67 14.75
CA GLY A 46 17.18 -12.02 14.20
C GLY A 46 15.72 -12.41 13.95
N GLN A 47 14.75 -11.64 14.46
CA GLN A 47 13.32 -11.89 14.23
C GLN A 47 12.85 -11.24 12.92
N SER A 48 11.84 -11.83 12.28
CA SER A 48 11.17 -11.28 11.10
C SER A 48 9.70 -10.94 11.38
N THR A 49 9.18 -9.94 10.69
CA THR A 49 7.76 -9.55 10.74
C THR A 49 6.89 -10.47 9.89
N PHE A 50 5.57 -10.39 10.10
CA PHE A 50 4.61 -10.95 9.16
C PHE A 50 4.50 -10.06 7.90
N PRO A 51 4.09 -10.63 6.75
CA PRO A 51 3.90 -9.87 5.53
C PRO A 51 2.78 -8.82 5.71
N PRO A 52 3.06 -7.51 5.55
CA PRO A 52 2.06 -6.47 5.67
C PRO A 52 1.05 -6.55 4.52
N ARG A 53 -0.22 -6.25 4.83
CA ARG A 53 -1.27 -6.05 3.84
C ARG A 53 -1.41 -4.56 3.56
N VAL A 54 -1.22 -4.19 2.30
CA VAL A 54 -1.40 -2.81 1.83
C VAL A 54 -2.80 -2.68 1.22
N GLY A 55 -3.63 -1.84 1.83
CA GLY A 55 -4.89 -1.37 1.26
C GLY A 55 -4.71 0.01 0.66
N LEU A 56 -4.97 0.14 -0.63
CA LEU A 56 -4.96 1.42 -1.34
C LEU A 56 -6.38 1.73 -1.81
N VAL A 57 -6.89 2.88 -1.40
CA VAL A 57 -8.21 3.36 -1.83
C VAL A 57 -8.07 4.78 -2.34
N GLY A 58 -8.73 5.09 -3.43
CA GLY A 58 -8.78 6.43 -4.01
C GLY A 58 -10.14 7.08 -3.76
N CYS A 59 -10.30 8.27 -4.33
CA CYS A 59 -11.64 8.83 -4.54
C CYS A 59 -12.34 9.11 -3.20
N GLY A 60 -11.58 9.69 -2.27
CA GLY A 60 -12.03 9.93 -0.90
C GLY A 60 -12.29 8.65 -0.10
N GLY A 61 -11.67 7.53 -0.48
CA GLY A 61 -11.83 6.24 0.20
C GLY A 61 -12.98 5.38 -0.31
N THR A 62 -13.65 5.78 -1.38
CA THR A 62 -14.83 5.07 -1.92
C THR A 62 -14.49 3.99 -2.93
N GLN A 63 -13.30 4.04 -3.55
CA GLN A 63 -12.90 3.11 -4.59
C GLN A 63 -11.59 2.39 -4.26
N PRO A 64 -11.55 1.04 -4.26
CA PRO A 64 -10.31 0.31 -4.11
C PRO A 64 -9.43 0.51 -5.35
N LEU A 65 -8.17 0.84 -5.11
CA LEU A 65 -7.13 0.91 -6.12
C LEU A 65 -6.21 -0.30 -5.98
N GLY A 66 -5.58 -0.68 -7.09
CA GLY A 66 -4.50 -1.65 -7.08
C GLY A 66 -3.18 -0.96 -7.41
N ASP A 67 -2.06 -1.52 -6.96
CA ASP A 67 -0.75 -1.22 -7.51
C ASP A 67 0.19 -2.42 -7.32
N THR A 68 1.33 -2.40 -8.00
CA THR A 68 2.46 -3.25 -7.64
C THR A 68 3.31 -2.49 -6.62
N TYR A 69 3.46 -3.09 -5.45
CA TYR A 69 4.20 -2.50 -4.34
C TYR A 69 5.65 -2.98 -4.31
N THR A 70 6.54 -2.11 -3.90
CA THR A 70 7.93 -2.43 -3.62
C THR A 70 8.34 -1.80 -2.29
N TRP A 71 9.00 -2.58 -1.46
CA TRP A 71 9.46 -2.16 -0.13
C TRP A 71 10.97 -1.91 -0.12
N ARG A 72 11.40 -0.93 0.66
CA ARG A 72 12.82 -0.65 0.91
C ARG A 72 13.05 -0.24 2.35
N SER A 73 14.22 -0.56 2.89
CA SER A 73 14.62 -0.11 4.23
C SER A 73 15.32 1.25 4.11
N SER A 74 15.07 2.15 5.06
CA SER A 74 15.85 3.38 5.20
C SER A 74 17.28 3.10 5.68
N ASP A 75 17.48 2.06 6.49
CA ASP A 75 18.80 1.60 6.97
C ASP A 75 18.89 0.07 6.92
N ALA A 76 19.58 -0.42 5.87
CA ALA A 76 19.82 -1.85 5.64
C ALA A 76 20.75 -2.51 6.67
N THR A 77 21.40 -1.73 7.55
CA THR A 77 22.23 -2.25 8.65
C THR A 77 21.42 -2.56 9.91
N ILE A 78 20.22 -1.95 10.04
CA ILE A 78 19.31 -2.13 11.18
C ILE A 78 18.22 -3.13 10.83
N ILE A 79 17.53 -2.94 9.69
CA ILE A 79 16.51 -3.86 9.18
C ILE A 79 16.76 -4.20 7.72
N ARG A 80 16.50 -5.46 7.36
CA ARG A 80 16.41 -5.89 5.97
C ARG A 80 14.96 -6.17 5.62
N VAL A 81 14.40 -5.44 4.66
CA VAL A 81 13.04 -5.70 4.17
C VAL A 81 13.08 -6.39 2.82
N ASP A 82 12.26 -7.42 2.66
CA ASP A 82 12.04 -8.06 1.36
C ASP A 82 11.21 -7.15 0.46
N ALA A 83 11.74 -6.87 -0.73
CA ALA A 83 11.18 -5.86 -1.62
C ALA A 83 9.78 -6.22 -2.14
N ASN A 84 9.42 -7.50 -2.22
CA ASN A 84 8.17 -7.94 -2.83
C ASN A 84 7.08 -8.24 -1.79
N THR A 85 7.48 -8.81 -0.65
CA THR A 85 6.56 -9.25 0.41
C THR A 85 6.41 -8.22 1.52
N GLY A 86 7.35 -7.30 1.68
CA GLY A 86 7.37 -6.33 2.78
C GLY A 86 7.76 -6.92 4.13
N VAL A 87 8.25 -8.16 4.17
CA VAL A 87 8.72 -8.81 5.40
C VAL A 87 10.04 -8.16 5.82
N ALA A 88 10.08 -7.57 7.01
CA ALA A 88 11.27 -6.97 7.59
C ALA A 88 11.93 -7.91 8.60
N THR A 89 13.25 -8.05 8.53
CA THR A 89 14.08 -8.82 9.46
C THR A 89 15.01 -7.86 10.22
N GLY A 90 15.02 -7.94 11.54
CA GLY A 90 15.91 -7.16 12.39
C GLY A 90 17.34 -7.69 12.34
N LEU A 91 18.30 -6.85 12.00
CA LEU A 91 19.73 -7.20 11.93
C LEU A 91 20.52 -6.60 13.10
N ARG A 92 20.19 -5.38 13.50
CA ARG A 92 20.86 -4.69 14.62
C ARG A 92 19.84 -3.88 15.41
N ALA A 93 20.05 -3.77 16.71
CA ALA A 93 19.23 -2.89 17.55
C ALA A 93 19.28 -1.43 17.05
N GLY A 94 18.14 -0.77 17.01
CA GLY A 94 17.98 0.57 16.47
C GLY A 94 16.59 0.82 15.92
N VAL A 95 16.39 1.97 15.29
CA VAL A 95 15.14 2.34 14.63
C VAL A 95 15.42 2.55 13.15
N ALA A 96 14.58 1.97 12.30
CA ALA A 96 14.66 2.14 10.85
C ALA A 96 13.25 2.15 10.25
N GLU A 97 13.12 2.57 9.01
CA GLU A 97 11.83 2.71 8.33
C GLU A 97 11.72 1.77 7.15
N ALA A 98 10.56 1.14 7.00
CA ALA A 98 10.16 0.44 5.79
C ALA A 98 9.37 1.40 4.89
N LEU A 99 9.98 1.78 3.78
CA LEU A 99 9.42 2.67 2.76
C LEU A 99 8.61 1.85 1.76
N LEU A 100 7.36 2.24 1.54
CA LEU A 100 6.45 1.65 0.58
C LEU A 100 6.37 2.51 -0.68
N LYS A 101 6.67 1.91 -1.82
CA LYS A 101 6.55 2.53 -3.13
C LYS A 101 5.61 1.75 -4.03
N GLY A 102 4.58 2.41 -4.56
CA GLY A 102 3.77 1.92 -5.66
C GLY A 102 4.44 2.18 -7.01
N LYS A 103 4.29 1.26 -7.95
CA LYS A 103 4.79 1.40 -9.32
C LYS A 103 4.09 2.53 -10.08
N ARG A 104 2.78 2.71 -9.85
CA ARG A 104 1.96 3.74 -10.51
C ARG A 104 1.94 5.04 -9.74
N TYR A 105 1.74 4.95 -8.42
CA TYR A 105 1.50 6.13 -7.58
C TYR A 105 2.76 6.67 -6.88
N GLY A 106 3.91 6.03 -7.05
CA GLY A 106 5.16 6.49 -6.46
C GLY A 106 5.23 6.19 -4.97
N GLU A 107 5.78 7.11 -4.18
CA GLU A 107 5.95 6.90 -2.73
C GLU A 107 4.59 7.00 -2.03
N LEU A 108 4.19 5.91 -1.36
CA LEU A 108 2.86 5.76 -0.76
C LEU A 108 2.89 5.94 0.76
N GLY A 109 4.05 5.74 1.40
CA GLY A 109 4.23 5.96 2.82
C GLY A 109 5.45 5.23 3.39
N SER A 110 5.66 5.42 4.69
CA SER A 110 6.71 4.74 5.45
C SER A 110 6.14 4.16 6.74
N ILE A 111 6.81 3.14 7.26
CA ILE A 111 6.49 2.54 8.56
C ILE A 111 7.75 2.46 9.38
N THR A 112 7.73 3.06 10.57
CA THR A 112 8.83 2.98 11.52
C THR A 112 8.84 1.62 12.24
N ILE A 113 10.00 0.96 12.25
CA ILE A 113 10.24 -0.32 12.90
C ILE A 113 11.34 -0.14 13.94
N THR A 114 11.08 -0.59 15.15
CA THR A 114 12.08 -0.60 16.23
C THR A 114 12.63 -2.01 16.39
N VAL A 115 13.95 -2.15 16.27
CA VAL A 115 14.67 -3.38 16.56
C VAL A 115 15.24 -3.30 17.96
N GLN A 116 14.77 -4.18 18.85
CA GLN A 116 15.27 -4.28 20.20
C GLN A 116 16.51 -5.17 20.25
N GLY A 117 17.52 -4.70 20.99
CA GLY A 117 18.67 -5.52 21.38
C GLY A 117 18.23 -6.59 22.38
N SER A 118 18.92 -7.73 22.34
CA SER A 118 18.81 -8.80 23.33
C SER A 118 19.43 -8.41 24.66
#